data_AF-A0A6A3JDB5-F1
#
_entry.id   AF-A0A6A3JDB5-F1
#
_cell.length_a   1.000
_cell.length_b   1.000
_cell.length_c   1.000
_cell.angle_alpha   90.00
_cell.angle_beta   90.00
_cell.angle_gamma   90.00
#
_symmetry.space_group_name_H-M   'P 1'
#
loop_
_entity.id
_entity.type
_entity.pdbx_description
1 polymer ?
#
loop_
_entity_poly.entity_id
_entity_poly.type
_entity_poly.pdbx_seq_one_letter_code
_entity_poly.pdbx_strand_id
1 'polypeptide(L)'
;MVMQWVGCLADLLGQLDPQHMELGRRSLLALISVLKQLPTEFSSGDQMDSVLKNLSAFFDLAAVPSPSMTQDEKQRMLARTRFDALGAADQLAFVALVYHLPRYPVSLLRALASCCKSPRIYSEAKSFLVDILFQRREAVDLARIVSFLVSTALAPVDANAHQQLQLVDHVCRTFVAMNLGNSLSKILAPTLAKAQAREDMNSMELHTLVLLYRTCVSSASSRSVEAQQQRSDIPAEMERELVNLSLQVLVKFCVTPSADQAATPEEIDLREQERLLVDTCVSTLAHGEANVFASFLDELLAAQQQVLVLTRRLRVLQALVRTSNLAGAFRRHLNHVSHLLQLAEEQHAGEEDVAQLVRLLRGDLELLAVGQLSENNSK
;
A
#
# COMPACT_ATOMS: atom_id res chain seq x y z
N MET A 1 11.66 18.31 39.41
CA MET A 1 10.44 19.13 39.22
C MET A 1 9.91 19.04 37.79
N VAL A 2 10.71 19.33 36.74
CA VAL A 2 10.24 19.29 35.33
C VAL A 2 9.61 17.95 34.95
N MET A 3 10.26 16.82 35.24
CA MET A 3 9.71 15.49 34.93
C MET A 3 8.44 15.13 35.71
N GLN A 4 8.22 15.72 36.89
CA GLN A 4 6.97 15.55 37.64
C GLN A 4 5.81 16.25 36.93
N TRP A 5 6.03 17.46 36.38
CA TRP A 5 5.05 18.16 35.55
C TRP A 5 4.75 17.39 34.26
N VAL A 6 5.77 16.84 33.59
CA VAL A 6 5.59 15.99 32.40
C VAL A 6 4.73 14.76 32.75
N GLY A 7 5.01 14.11 33.88
CA GLY A 7 4.20 13.01 34.42
C GLY A 7 2.75 13.41 34.62
N CYS A 8 2.50 14.48 35.40
CA CYS A 8 1.14 14.94 35.67
C CYS A 8 0.36 15.33 34.42
N LEU A 9 1.00 15.98 33.44
CA LEU A 9 0.36 16.34 32.17
C LEU A 9 0.04 15.09 31.34
N ALA A 10 0.96 14.13 31.26
CA ALA A 10 0.72 12.87 30.55
C ALA A 10 -0.38 12.03 31.20
N ASP A 11 -0.43 12.00 32.54
CA ASP A 11 -1.48 11.33 33.31
C ASP A 11 -2.84 11.97 33.05
N LEU A 12 -2.90 13.31 33.01
CA LEU A 12 -4.11 14.04 32.69
C LEU A 12 -4.60 13.73 31.27
N LEU A 13 -3.70 13.68 30.28
CA LEU A 13 -4.05 13.30 28.91
C LEU A 13 -4.51 11.84 28.84
N GLY A 14 -3.84 10.94 29.55
CA GLY A 14 -4.23 9.54 29.70
C GLY A 14 -5.57 9.36 30.42
N GLN A 15 -6.06 10.38 31.12
CA GLN A 15 -7.34 10.43 31.83
C GLN A 15 -8.37 11.37 31.20
N LEU A 16 -8.08 11.96 30.04
CA LEU A 16 -8.94 12.95 29.40
C LEU A 16 -10.34 12.41 29.07
N ASP A 17 -11.35 13.15 29.53
CA ASP A 17 -12.76 12.98 29.18
C ASP A 17 -13.10 13.93 28.00
N PRO A 18 -13.81 13.48 26.96
CA PRO A 18 -14.29 14.34 25.88
C PRO A 18 -15.04 15.61 26.33
N GLN A 19 -15.59 15.66 27.54
CA GLN A 19 -16.22 16.85 28.09
C GLN A 19 -15.21 17.96 28.47
N HIS A 20 -13.93 17.61 28.63
CA HIS A 20 -12.86 18.50 29.10
C HIS A 20 -11.78 18.75 28.02
N MET A 21 -12.14 18.69 26.73
CA MET A 21 -11.18 18.78 25.63
C MET A 21 -10.36 20.07 25.59
N GLU A 22 -10.93 21.20 26.01
CA GLU A 22 -10.19 22.47 26.08
C GLU A 22 -9.01 22.41 27.07
N LEU A 23 -9.22 21.77 28.24
CA LEU A 23 -8.15 21.52 29.19
C LEU A 23 -7.13 20.51 28.60
N GLY A 24 -7.62 19.48 27.92
CA GLY A 24 -6.78 18.52 27.20
C GLY A 24 -5.85 19.21 26.19
N ARG A 25 -6.37 20.11 25.35
CA ARG A 25 -5.59 20.89 24.38
C ARG A 25 -4.53 21.75 25.05
N ARG A 26 -4.87 22.44 26.14
CA ARG A 26 -3.91 23.28 26.88
C ARG A 26 -2.80 22.44 27.51
N SER A 27 -3.16 21.31 28.12
CA SER A 27 -2.19 20.37 28.70
C SER A 27 -1.31 19.73 27.65
N LEU A 28 -1.87 19.42 26.48
CA LEU A 28 -1.13 18.93 25.32
C LEU A 28 -0.12 19.95 24.81
N LEU A 29 -0.52 21.21 24.63
CA LEU A 29 0.39 22.29 24.21
C LEU A 29 1.50 22.55 25.24
N ALA A 30 1.16 22.53 26.53
CA ALA A 30 2.13 22.64 27.61
C ALA A 30 3.12 21.47 27.57
N LEU A 31 2.63 20.23 27.43
CA LEU A 31 3.46 19.04 27.32
C LEU A 31 4.39 19.11 26.11
N ILE A 32 3.88 19.49 24.93
CA ILE A 32 4.67 19.72 23.73
C ILE A 32 5.76 20.76 23.98
N SER A 33 5.42 21.89 24.61
CA SER A 33 6.38 22.95 24.91
C SER A 33 7.51 22.46 25.81
N VAL A 34 7.19 21.65 26.82
CA VAL A 34 8.18 21.06 27.73
C VAL A 34 9.04 20.02 27.01
N LEU A 35 8.44 19.12 26.23
CA LEU A 35 9.16 18.10 25.48
C LEU A 35 10.13 18.68 24.45
N LYS A 36 9.78 19.80 23.79
CA LYS A 36 10.66 20.52 22.86
C LYS A 36 11.95 21.02 23.51
N GLN A 37 11.92 21.31 24.81
CA GLN A 37 13.02 21.89 25.57
C GLN A 37 13.69 20.87 26.50
N LEU A 38 13.23 19.62 26.48
CA LEU A 38 13.67 18.61 27.43
C LEU A 38 15.13 18.22 27.13
N PRO A 39 16.06 18.35 28.11
CA PRO A 39 17.42 17.88 27.93
C PRO A 39 17.48 16.39 27.61
N THR A 40 18.45 15.98 26.80
CA THR A 40 18.62 14.59 26.35
C THR A 40 18.78 13.60 27.50
N GLU A 41 19.29 14.05 28.64
CA GLU A 41 19.43 13.29 29.89
C GLU A 41 18.10 12.70 30.40
N PHE A 42 16.99 13.41 30.14
CA PHE A 42 15.65 13.01 30.57
C PHE A 42 14.89 12.22 29.49
N SER A 43 15.54 11.89 28.37
CA SER A 43 14.94 11.06 27.31
C SER A 43 14.76 9.59 27.71
N SER A 44 15.48 9.15 28.75
CA SER A 44 15.51 7.78 29.26
C SER A 44 15.31 7.71 30.78
N GLY A 45 14.87 6.56 31.27
CA GLY A 45 14.69 6.29 32.71
C GLY A 45 13.21 6.20 33.13
N ASP A 46 12.99 5.67 34.33
CA ASP A 46 11.68 5.20 34.82
C ASP A 46 10.56 6.25 34.72
N GLN A 47 10.87 7.53 34.99
CA GLN A 47 9.88 8.60 34.91
C GLN A 47 9.42 8.85 33.47
N MET A 48 10.34 8.83 32.50
CA MET A 48 9.99 8.96 31.08
C MET A 48 9.31 7.69 30.55
N ASP A 49 9.72 6.51 31.03
CA ASP A 49 9.04 5.25 30.68
C ASP A 49 7.59 5.24 31.16
N SER A 50 7.31 5.76 32.36
CA SER A 50 5.95 5.93 32.87
C SER A 50 5.12 6.88 31.98
N VAL A 51 5.68 8.03 31.60
CA VAL A 51 5.05 8.99 30.69
C VAL A 51 4.69 8.34 29.36
N LEU A 52 5.65 7.67 28.72
CA LEU A 52 5.44 7.01 27.42
C LEU A 52 4.46 5.85 27.52
N LYS A 53 4.41 5.15 28.64
CA LYS A 53 3.41 4.10 28.91
C LYS A 53 2.00 4.69 28.99
N ASN A 54 1.81 5.81 29.68
CA ASN A 54 0.51 6.46 29.80
C ASN A 54 0.04 7.05 28.46
N LEU A 55 0.96 7.62 27.68
CA LEU A 55 0.66 8.03 26.30
C LEU A 55 0.35 6.83 25.40
N SER A 56 1.07 5.71 25.52
CA SER A 56 0.75 4.49 24.77
C SER A 56 -0.67 4.01 25.09
N ALA A 57 -1.07 4.01 26.36
CA ALA A 57 -2.40 3.61 26.81
C ALA A 57 -3.51 4.53 26.28
N PHE A 58 -3.22 5.82 26.07
CA PHE A 58 -4.17 6.75 25.46
C PHE A 58 -4.51 6.38 24.01
N PHE A 59 -3.52 5.92 23.23
CA PHE A 59 -3.68 5.50 21.84
C PHE A 59 -4.08 4.02 21.70
N ASP A 60 -4.05 3.23 22.76
CA ASP A 60 -4.30 1.79 22.65
C ASP A 60 -5.79 1.50 22.45
N LEU A 61 -6.16 1.27 21.19
CA LEU A 61 -7.53 0.94 20.82
C LEU A 61 -7.90 -0.53 21.11
N ALA A 62 -6.93 -1.37 21.48
CA ALA A 62 -7.11 -2.81 21.66
C ALA A 62 -7.42 -3.21 23.12
N ALA A 63 -7.93 -2.29 23.95
CA ALA A 63 -8.36 -2.60 25.31
C ALA A 63 -9.55 -3.58 25.29
N VAL A 64 -9.25 -4.88 25.27
CA VAL A 64 -10.25 -5.96 25.26
C VAL A 64 -10.89 -6.05 26.64
N PRO A 65 -12.22 -6.05 26.72
CA PRO A 65 -12.90 -6.26 27.98
C PRO A 65 -12.60 -7.61 28.61
N SER A 66 -12.24 -7.63 29.90
CA SER A 66 -12.17 -8.88 30.64
C SER A 66 -13.56 -9.56 30.64
N PRO A 67 -13.65 -10.90 30.49
CA PRO A 67 -14.92 -11.61 30.58
C PRO A 67 -15.62 -11.39 31.94
N SER A 68 -14.85 -11.10 33.00
CA SER A 68 -15.34 -10.80 34.35
C SER A 68 -15.95 -9.40 34.53
N MET A 69 -15.87 -8.51 33.53
CA MET A 69 -16.39 -7.14 33.63
C MET A 69 -17.89 -7.10 33.35
N THR A 70 -18.61 -6.27 34.10
CA THR A 70 -20.06 -6.04 33.95
C THR A 70 -20.36 -5.37 32.61
N GLN A 71 -21.61 -5.48 32.12
CA GLN A 71 -21.98 -4.94 30.81
C GLN A 71 -21.79 -3.40 30.71
N ASP A 72 -22.04 -2.68 31.81
CA ASP A 72 -21.74 -1.24 31.94
C ASP A 72 -20.24 -0.94 31.93
N GLU A 73 -19.41 -1.77 32.58
CA GLU A 73 -17.95 -1.63 32.54
C GLU A 73 -17.38 -1.95 31.17
N LYS A 74 -17.97 -2.93 30.48
CA LYS A 74 -17.66 -3.27 29.08
C LYS A 74 -18.02 -2.12 28.16
N GLN A 75 -19.21 -1.52 28.30
CA GLN A 75 -19.61 -0.34 27.53
C GLN A 75 -18.74 0.89 27.85
N ARG A 76 -18.40 1.14 29.12
CA ARG A 76 -17.46 2.21 29.51
C ARG A 76 -16.04 1.98 28.98
N MET A 77 -15.61 0.74 28.82
CA MET A 77 -14.28 0.38 28.31
C MET A 77 -14.19 0.35 26.79
N LEU A 78 -15.24 -0.09 26.11
CA LEU A 78 -15.39 0.03 24.67
C LEU A 78 -15.56 1.51 24.25
N ALA A 79 -16.12 2.35 25.13
CA ALA A 79 -16.11 3.81 25.00
C ALA A 79 -14.78 4.48 25.41
N ARG A 80 -13.75 3.71 25.81
CA ARG A 80 -12.45 4.21 26.33
C ARG A 80 -11.30 4.11 25.34
N THR A 81 -11.53 3.84 24.07
CA THR A 81 -10.53 4.16 23.05
C THR A 81 -10.54 5.67 22.85
N ARG A 82 -9.96 6.42 23.80
CA ARG A 82 -10.14 7.87 23.98
C ARG A 82 -9.84 8.65 22.70
N PHE A 83 -8.81 8.23 21.98
CA PHE A 83 -8.41 8.81 20.72
C PHE A 83 -9.47 8.64 19.61
N ASP A 84 -10.14 7.48 19.57
CA ASP A 84 -11.22 7.13 18.62
C ASP A 84 -12.48 7.98 18.82
N ALA A 85 -12.70 8.46 20.05
CA ALA A 85 -13.83 9.31 20.42
C ALA A 85 -13.60 10.81 20.13
N LEU A 86 -12.38 11.21 19.73
CA LEU A 86 -12.05 12.60 19.45
C LEU A 86 -12.53 13.02 18.06
N GLY A 87 -12.89 14.29 17.91
CA GLY A 87 -13.12 14.90 16.60
C GLY A 87 -11.82 15.05 15.79
N ALA A 88 -11.93 15.22 14.47
CA ALA A 88 -10.77 15.26 13.56
C ALA A 88 -9.69 16.28 13.94
N ALA A 89 -10.08 17.51 14.31
CA ALA A 89 -9.14 18.55 14.74
C ALA A 89 -8.37 18.17 16.02
N ASP A 90 -9.04 17.50 16.96
CA ASP A 90 -8.42 17.01 18.18
C ASP A 90 -7.50 15.83 17.89
N GLN A 91 -7.92 14.87 17.06
CA GLN A 91 -7.05 13.78 16.66
C GLN A 91 -5.73 14.28 16.06
N LEU A 92 -5.77 15.29 15.18
CA LEU A 92 -4.58 15.91 14.60
C LEU A 92 -3.69 16.59 15.66
N ALA A 93 -4.28 17.32 16.60
CA ALA A 93 -3.53 17.96 17.68
C ALA A 93 -2.79 16.91 18.53
N PHE A 94 -3.48 15.82 18.91
CA PHE A 94 -2.90 14.75 19.71
C PHE A 94 -1.83 13.96 18.95
N VAL A 95 -1.98 13.76 17.63
CA VAL A 95 -0.92 13.19 16.79
C VAL A 95 0.31 14.09 16.75
N ALA A 96 0.16 15.42 16.76
CA ALA A 96 1.30 16.34 16.77
C ALA A 96 2.21 16.17 18.00
N LEU A 97 1.68 15.70 19.14
CA LEU A 97 2.51 15.36 20.31
C LEU A 97 3.52 14.25 20.00
N VAL A 98 3.14 13.28 19.18
CA VAL A 98 3.97 12.12 18.83
C VAL A 98 5.29 12.57 18.23
N TYR A 99 5.28 13.61 17.38
CA TYR A 99 6.48 14.19 16.78
C TYR A 99 7.51 14.70 17.80
N HIS A 100 7.03 15.17 18.95
CA HIS A 100 7.85 15.75 20.00
C HIS A 100 8.37 14.73 21.02
N LEU A 101 7.99 13.46 20.89
CA LEU A 101 8.47 12.43 21.82
C LEU A 101 9.97 12.17 21.62
N PRO A 102 10.72 11.93 22.72
CA PRO A 102 12.15 11.69 22.66
C PRO A 102 12.47 10.32 22.04
N ARG A 103 11.59 9.32 22.22
CA ARG A 103 11.75 7.94 21.72
C ARG A 103 10.40 7.28 21.52
N TYR A 104 10.41 6.17 20.77
CA TYR A 104 9.21 5.46 20.33
C TYR A 104 9.25 4.00 20.81
N PRO A 105 8.71 3.70 22.00
CA PRO A 105 8.66 2.33 22.49
C PRO A 105 7.72 1.46 21.64
N VAL A 106 7.95 0.15 21.64
CA VAL A 106 7.17 -0.82 20.85
C VAL A 106 5.68 -0.76 21.19
N SER A 107 5.33 -0.55 22.47
CA SER A 107 3.94 -0.39 22.92
C SER A 107 3.25 0.78 22.23
N LEU A 108 3.93 1.92 22.12
CA LEU A 108 3.40 3.10 21.45
C LEU A 108 3.20 2.84 19.97
N LEU A 109 4.22 2.30 19.29
CA LEU A 109 4.12 2.00 17.85
C LEU A 109 2.99 1.01 17.55
N ARG A 110 2.76 0.02 18.43
CA ARG A 110 1.63 -0.91 18.32
C ARG A 110 0.29 -0.20 18.50
N ALA A 111 0.18 0.67 19.51
CA ALA A 111 -1.03 1.46 19.76
C ALA A 111 -1.37 2.38 18.58
N LEU A 112 -0.37 3.09 18.05
CA LEU A 112 -0.52 3.93 16.85
C LEU A 112 -0.89 3.11 15.62
N ALA A 113 -0.30 1.93 15.41
CA ALA A 113 -0.66 1.03 14.32
C ALA A 113 -2.11 0.52 14.47
N SER A 114 -2.59 0.35 15.70
CA SER A 114 -4.01 0.06 15.99
C SER A 114 -4.90 1.23 15.61
N CYS A 115 -4.49 2.47 15.90
CA CYS A 115 -5.20 3.69 15.49
C CYS A 115 -5.38 3.76 13.97
N CYS A 116 -4.33 3.45 13.20
CA CYS A 116 -4.41 3.44 11.75
C CYS A 116 -5.42 2.44 11.18
N LYS A 117 -5.76 1.38 11.92
CA LYS A 117 -6.75 0.38 11.52
C LYS A 117 -8.19 0.79 11.82
N SER A 118 -8.42 1.75 12.71
CA SER A 118 -9.78 2.19 13.02
C SER A 118 -10.33 3.08 11.89
N PRO A 119 -11.59 2.89 11.46
CA PRO A 119 -12.25 3.76 10.48
C PRO A 119 -12.61 5.14 11.03
N ARG A 120 -12.69 5.31 12.34
CA ARG A 120 -13.08 6.58 12.98
C ARG A 120 -11.89 7.53 13.16
N ILE A 121 -10.68 7.04 12.93
CA ILE A 121 -9.49 7.90 12.89
C ILE A 121 -9.42 8.57 11.53
N TYR A 122 -9.32 9.89 11.56
CA TYR A 122 -9.28 10.76 10.39
C TYR A 122 -8.08 10.42 9.49
N SER A 123 -8.30 10.38 8.17
CA SER A 123 -7.28 9.99 7.17
C SER A 123 -6.00 10.81 7.25
N GLU A 124 -6.13 12.11 7.52
CA GLU A 124 -5.02 13.05 7.63
C GLU A 124 -4.25 12.82 8.92
N ALA A 125 -4.90 12.37 9.99
CA ALA A 125 -4.21 11.97 11.22
C ALA A 125 -3.36 10.71 10.99
N LYS A 126 -3.88 9.73 10.23
CA LYS A 126 -3.11 8.53 9.83
C LYS A 126 -1.92 8.89 8.94
N SER A 127 -2.14 9.75 7.95
CA SER A 127 -1.08 10.22 7.05
C SER A 127 -0.02 11.00 7.81
N PHE A 128 -0.43 11.88 8.73
CA PHE A 128 0.51 12.64 9.56
C PHE A 128 1.34 11.73 10.48
N LEU A 129 0.79 10.62 10.98
CA LEU A 129 1.57 9.61 11.72
C LEU A 129 2.66 8.97 10.85
N VAL A 130 2.36 8.68 9.58
CA VAL A 130 3.35 8.16 8.62
C VAL A 130 4.48 9.17 8.42
N ASP A 131 4.14 10.45 8.18
CA ASP A 131 5.11 11.53 8.03
C ASP A 131 6.01 11.69 9.27
N ILE A 132 5.41 11.68 10.47
CA ILE A 132 6.14 11.82 11.73
C ILE A 132 7.17 10.70 11.87
N LEU A 133 6.77 9.45 11.66
CA LEU A 133 7.67 8.30 11.80
C LEU A 133 8.79 8.30 10.74
N PHE A 134 8.49 8.74 9.52
CA PHE A 134 9.51 8.91 8.48
C PHE A 134 10.52 10.01 8.83
N GLN A 135 10.04 11.17 9.30
CA GLN A 135 10.91 12.29 9.71
C GLN A 135 11.75 11.91 10.94
N ARG A 136 11.18 11.13 11.87
CA ARG A 136 11.82 10.72 13.13
C ARG A 136 12.48 9.35 13.05
N ARG A 137 12.76 8.85 11.84
CA ARG A 137 13.30 7.50 11.59
C ARG A 137 14.63 7.20 12.28
N GLU A 138 15.42 8.21 12.63
CA GLU A 138 16.68 8.04 13.38
C GLU A 138 16.44 7.68 14.86
N ALA A 139 15.26 8.04 15.39
CA ALA A 139 14.85 7.75 16.77
C ALA A 139 14.03 6.45 16.91
N VAL A 140 13.86 5.70 15.82
CA VAL A 140 13.07 4.47 15.77
C VAL A 140 13.84 3.39 15.02
N ASP A 141 13.82 2.17 15.54
CA ASP A 141 14.39 1.03 14.82
C ASP A 141 13.67 0.82 13.47
N LEU A 142 14.46 0.61 12.42
CA LEU A 142 13.98 0.47 11.04
C LEU A 142 12.91 -0.62 10.89
N ALA A 143 13.12 -1.79 11.50
CA ALA A 143 12.17 -2.89 11.43
C ALA A 143 10.82 -2.52 12.04
N ARG A 144 10.82 -1.69 13.09
CA ARG A 144 9.58 -1.21 13.72
C ARG A 144 8.85 -0.18 12.87
N ILE A 145 9.57 0.73 12.20
CA ILE A 145 8.97 1.67 11.24
C ILE A 145 8.30 0.88 10.11
N VAL A 146 9.04 -0.05 9.50
CA VAL A 146 8.50 -0.87 8.40
C VAL A 146 7.30 -1.68 8.89
N SER A 147 7.37 -2.31 10.06
CA SER A 147 6.24 -3.05 10.65
C SER A 147 5.01 -2.17 10.86
N PHE A 148 5.18 -0.93 11.33
CA PHE A 148 4.10 0.04 11.49
C PHE A 148 3.47 0.41 10.13
N LEU A 149 4.29 0.76 9.14
CA LEU A 149 3.86 1.19 7.82
C LEU A 149 3.08 0.09 7.10
N VAL A 150 3.59 -1.13 7.14
CA VAL A 150 2.92 -2.31 6.56
C VAL A 150 1.60 -2.61 7.26
N SER A 151 1.58 -2.55 8.60
CA SER A 151 0.37 -2.77 9.38
C SER A 151 -0.72 -1.73 9.10
N THR A 152 -0.29 -0.51 8.74
CA THR A 152 -1.16 0.60 8.34
C THR A 152 -1.71 0.39 6.94
N ALA A 153 -0.86 0.01 5.98
CA ALA A 153 -1.28 -0.26 4.60
C ALA A 153 -2.21 -1.48 4.50
N LEU A 154 -1.89 -2.57 5.20
CA LEU A 154 -2.66 -3.82 5.21
C LEU A 154 -3.78 -3.84 6.27
N ALA A 155 -4.19 -2.67 6.77
CA ALA A 155 -5.35 -2.56 7.63
C ALA A 155 -6.62 -3.00 6.87
N PRO A 156 -7.58 -3.67 7.55
CA PRO A 156 -8.86 -3.99 6.93
C PRO A 156 -9.56 -2.72 6.44
N VAL A 157 -10.19 -2.82 5.27
CA VAL A 157 -10.83 -1.71 4.58
C VAL A 157 -12.29 -1.61 5.05
N ASP A 158 -12.68 -0.48 5.64
CA ASP A 158 -14.09 -0.11 5.83
C ASP A 158 -14.57 0.81 4.69
N ALA A 159 -15.84 1.25 4.75
CA ALA A 159 -16.64 1.91 3.71
C ALA A 159 -15.99 3.05 2.87
N ASN A 160 -14.82 3.57 3.23
CA ASN A 160 -14.11 4.64 2.49
C ASN A 160 -12.85 4.12 1.78
N ALA A 161 -13.02 3.28 0.76
CA ALA A 161 -11.92 2.66 0.01
C ALA A 161 -10.93 3.67 -0.61
N HIS A 162 -11.41 4.83 -1.09
CA HIS A 162 -10.56 5.85 -1.71
C HIS A 162 -9.54 6.45 -0.72
N GLN A 163 -9.96 6.75 0.50
CA GLN A 163 -9.08 7.28 1.54
C GLN A 163 -8.02 6.26 1.97
N GLN A 164 -8.39 4.98 2.03
CA GLN A 164 -7.45 3.91 2.33
C GLN A 164 -6.39 3.78 1.22
N LEU A 165 -6.78 3.85 -0.05
CA LEU A 165 -5.83 3.82 -1.16
C LEU A 165 -4.84 4.98 -1.12
N GLN A 166 -5.30 6.21 -0.83
CA GLN A 166 -4.42 7.36 -0.66
C GLN A 166 -3.39 7.16 0.48
N LEU A 167 -3.82 6.54 1.58
CA LEU A 167 -2.93 6.19 2.69
C LEU A 167 -1.92 5.11 2.27
N VAL A 168 -2.35 4.08 1.52
CA VAL A 168 -1.46 3.06 0.97
C VAL A 168 -0.43 3.68 0.02
N ASP A 169 -0.84 4.57 -0.88
CA ASP A 169 0.06 5.31 -1.77
C ASP A 169 1.06 6.16 -1.00
N HIS A 170 0.62 6.80 0.08
CA HIS A 170 1.50 7.57 0.96
C HIS A 170 2.52 6.66 1.67
N VAL A 171 2.11 5.49 2.16
CA VAL A 171 3.02 4.47 2.70
C VAL A 171 4.01 3.99 1.64
N CYS A 172 3.57 3.70 0.42
CA CYS A 172 4.42 3.28 -0.69
C CYS A 172 5.47 4.34 -1.04
N ARG A 173 5.06 5.61 -1.16
CA ARG A 173 5.98 6.74 -1.36
C ARG A 173 6.98 6.88 -0.22
N THR A 174 6.55 6.65 1.01
CA THR A 174 7.42 6.65 2.20
C THR A 174 8.46 5.55 2.11
N PHE A 175 8.10 4.32 1.73
CA PHE A 175 9.05 3.24 1.52
C PHE A 175 10.09 3.56 0.46
N VAL A 176 9.68 4.16 -0.67
CA VAL A 176 10.61 4.63 -1.71
C VAL A 176 11.57 5.68 -1.13
N ALA A 177 11.04 6.68 -0.40
CA ALA A 177 11.84 7.73 0.20
C ALA A 177 12.82 7.24 1.27
N MET A 178 12.54 6.10 1.92
CA MET A 178 13.46 5.46 2.87
C MET A 178 14.68 4.83 2.18
N ASN A 179 14.69 4.68 0.84
CA ASN A 179 15.82 4.17 0.05
C ASN A 179 16.40 2.85 0.59
N LEU A 180 15.52 1.90 0.93
CA LEU A 180 15.93 0.64 1.55
C LEU A 180 16.43 -0.42 0.55
N GLY A 181 16.31 -0.17 -0.77
CA GLY A 181 16.77 -1.09 -1.80
C GLY A 181 16.13 -2.48 -1.66
N ASN A 182 16.96 -3.52 -1.81
CA ASN A 182 16.58 -4.93 -1.64
C ASN A 182 16.14 -5.29 -0.21
N SER A 183 16.57 -4.51 0.79
CA SER A 183 16.21 -4.76 2.19
C SER A 183 14.71 -4.61 2.41
N LEU A 184 14.04 -3.71 1.66
CA LEU A 184 12.58 -3.58 1.71
C LEU A 184 11.91 -4.91 1.34
N SER A 185 12.27 -5.48 0.20
CA SER A 185 11.71 -6.75 -0.28
C SER A 185 11.94 -7.89 0.72
N LYS A 186 13.14 -7.98 1.31
CA LYS A 186 13.47 -8.99 2.33
C LYS A 186 12.62 -8.85 3.60
N ILE A 187 12.37 -7.62 4.05
CA ILE A 187 11.55 -7.35 5.24
C ILE A 187 10.07 -7.62 4.96
N LEU A 188 9.58 -7.26 3.77
CA LEU A 188 8.15 -7.35 3.43
C LEU A 188 7.70 -8.75 3.00
N ALA A 189 8.60 -9.60 2.49
CA ALA A 189 8.25 -10.93 1.97
C ALA A 189 7.33 -11.77 2.86
N PRO A 190 7.64 -11.98 4.16
CA PRO A 190 6.78 -12.81 5.01
C PRO A 190 5.38 -12.23 5.19
N THR A 191 5.27 -10.89 5.21
CA THR A 191 3.99 -10.21 5.45
C THR A 191 3.13 -10.18 4.20
N LEU A 192 3.74 -9.93 3.03
CA LEU A 192 3.04 -9.97 1.74
C LEU A 192 2.57 -11.38 1.40
N ALA A 193 3.42 -12.39 1.58
CA ALA A 193 3.03 -13.78 1.37
C ALA A 193 1.84 -14.18 2.25
N LYS A 194 1.83 -13.77 3.53
CA LYS A 194 0.71 -14.00 4.43
C LYS A 194 -0.56 -13.26 4.02
N ALA A 195 -0.44 -12.03 3.52
CA ALA A 195 -1.58 -11.25 3.07
C ALA A 195 -2.18 -11.83 1.78
N GLN A 196 -1.34 -12.29 0.87
CA GLN A 196 -1.74 -12.92 -0.39
C GLN A 196 -2.37 -14.31 -0.22
N ALA A 197 -2.00 -15.05 0.82
CA ALA A 197 -2.58 -16.36 1.12
C ALA A 197 -4.04 -16.30 1.62
N ARG A 198 -4.63 -15.11 1.73
CA ARG A 198 -6.05 -14.95 2.09
C ARG A 198 -6.94 -15.32 0.90
N GLU A 199 -7.90 -16.18 1.14
CA GLU A 199 -8.97 -16.50 0.17
C GLU A 199 -9.91 -15.29 0.00
N ASP A 200 -10.46 -15.10 -1.19
CA ASP A 200 -11.48 -14.09 -1.52
C ASP A 200 -11.11 -12.61 -1.30
N MET A 201 -9.89 -12.21 -1.68
CA MET A 201 -9.48 -10.80 -1.65
C MET A 201 -10.38 -9.90 -2.50
N ASN A 202 -10.81 -8.77 -1.91
CA ASN A 202 -11.56 -7.74 -2.64
C ASN A 202 -10.64 -6.87 -3.52
N SER A 203 -11.23 -6.04 -4.38
CA SER A 203 -10.48 -5.18 -5.32
C SER A 203 -9.50 -4.23 -4.62
N MET A 204 -9.84 -3.73 -3.43
CA MET A 204 -8.98 -2.82 -2.65
C MET A 204 -7.79 -3.56 -2.01
N GLU A 205 -7.99 -4.77 -1.50
CA GLU A 205 -6.92 -5.63 -0.98
C GLU A 205 -5.95 -6.03 -2.09
N LEU A 206 -6.47 -6.42 -3.27
CA LEU A 206 -5.66 -6.68 -4.45
C LEU A 206 -4.86 -5.44 -4.87
N HIS A 207 -5.48 -4.27 -4.88
CA HIS A 207 -4.80 -3.02 -5.22
C HIS A 207 -3.66 -2.70 -4.24
N THR A 208 -3.92 -2.89 -2.94
CA THR A 208 -2.90 -2.70 -1.90
C THR A 208 -1.72 -3.64 -2.10
N LEU A 209 -1.96 -4.92 -2.39
CA LEU A 209 -0.89 -5.87 -2.67
C LEU A 209 -0.08 -5.49 -3.91
N VAL A 210 -0.75 -5.13 -5.01
CA VAL A 210 -0.06 -4.71 -6.24
C VAL A 210 0.84 -3.51 -5.97
N LEU A 211 0.36 -2.49 -5.24
CA LEU A 211 1.16 -1.31 -4.89
C LEU A 211 2.36 -1.66 -4.00
N LEU A 212 2.19 -2.54 -3.00
CA LEU A 212 3.29 -2.95 -2.13
C LEU A 212 4.34 -3.79 -2.86
N TYR A 213 3.92 -4.77 -3.67
CA TYR A 213 4.83 -5.56 -4.50
C TYR A 213 5.56 -4.69 -5.52
N ARG A 214 4.86 -3.78 -6.21
CA ARG A 214 5.46 -2.80 -7.11
C ARG A 214 6.49 -1.94 -6.39
N THR A 215 6.19 -1.49 -5.17
CA THR A 215 7.11 -0.69 -4.36
C THR A 215 8.36 -1.46 -3.98
N CYS A 216 8.24 -2.73 -3.60
CA CYS A 216 9.39 -3.61 -3.36
C CYS A 216 10.27 -3.74 -4.61
N VAL A 217 9.68 -4.06 -5.76
CA VAL A 217 10.40 -4.24 -7.03
C VAL A 217 11.07 -2.93 -7.48
N SER A 218 10.37 -1.80 -7.39
CA SER A 218 10.91 -0.49 -7.76
C SER A 218 12.03 -0.03 -6.80
N SER A 219 11.85 -0.19 -5.48
CA SER A 219 12.89 0.10 -4.49
C SER A 219 14.16 -0.71 -4.76
N ALA A 220 14.00 -1.99 -5.10
CA ALA A 220 15.10 -2.89 -5.44
C ALA A 220 15.78 -2.57 -6.79
N SER A 221 15.04 -1.99 -7.73
CA SER A 221 15.51 -1.64 -9.07
C SER A 221 16.10 -0.23 -9.16
N SER A 222 15.86 0.63 -8.16
CA SER A 222 16.34 2.00 -8.11
C SER A 222 17.88 2.03 -8.13
N ARG A 223 18.43 2.64 -9.18
CA ARG A 223 19.86 2.69 -9.49
C ARG A 223 20.61 3.52 -8.44
N SER A 224 21.17 2.89 -7.41
CA SER A 224 22.37 3.45 -6.79
C SER A 224 23.53 3.29 -7.79
N VAL A 225 24.33 4.34 -7.98
CA VAL A 225 25.44 4.41 -8.96
C VAL A 225 26.53 3.35 -8.68
N GLU A 226 26.53 2.76 -7.48
CA GLU A 226 27.44 1.69 -7.07
C GLU A 226 26.88 0.28 -7.38
N ALA A 227 25.60 0.15 -7.76
CA ALA A 227 24.88 -1.11 -7.90
C ALA A 227 24.96 -1.76 -9.30
N GLN A 228 25.81 -1.29 -10.21
CA GLN A 228 26.03 -1.98 -11.49
C GLN A 228 26.63 -3.40 -11.33
N GLN A 229 27.15 -3.74 -10.14
CA GLN A 229 27.62 -5.08 -9.79
C GLN A 229 26.63 -5.92 -8.97
N GLN A 230 25.48 -5.38 -8.55
CA GLN A 230 24.48 -6.08 -7.72
C GLN A 230 23.07 -6.04 -8.34
N ARG A 231 22.95 -6.27 -9.65
CA ARG A 231 21.65 -6.50 -10.30
C ARG A 231 20.97 -7.82 -9.87
N SER A 232 21.41 -8.43 -8.77
CA SER A 232 21.28 -9.86 -8.50
C SER A 232 20.58 -10.23 -7.20
N ASP A 233 19.78 -9.37 -6.55
CA ASP A 233 19.14 -9.73 -5.27
C ASP A 233 17.71 -9.15 -5.09
N ILE A 234 16.95 -8.96 -6.18
CA ILE A 234 15.47 -8.95 -6.06
C ILE A 234 15.08 -10.41 -5.74
N PRO A 235 14.29 -10.70 -4.70
CA PRO A 235 13.73 -12.04 -4.56
C PRO A 235 12.90 -12.33 -5.83
N ALA A 236 13.33 -13.25 -6.69
CA ALA A 236 12.64 -13.57 -7.95
C ALA A 236 11.15 -13.93 -7.72
N GLU A 237 10.84 -14.41 -6.52
CA GLU A 237 9.48 -14.62 -6.01
C GLU A 237 8.63 -13.34 -6.03
N MET A 238 9.18 -12.19 -5.62
CA MET A 238 8.44 -10.90 -5.61
C MET A 238 8.03 -10.44 -7.00
N GLU A 239 8.94 -10.56 -7.97
CA GLU A 239 8.66 -10.23 -9.36
C GLU A 239 7.60 -11.17 -9.92
N ARG A 240 7.73 -12.48 -9.66
CA ARG A 240 6.74 -13.48 -10.04
C ARG A 240 5.36 -13.20 -9.45
N GLU A 241 5.28 -12.87 -8.15
CA GLU A 241 4.00 -12.56 -7.52
C GLU A 241 3.37 -11.28 -8.08
N LEU A 242 4.18 -10.24 -8.35
CA LEU A 242 3.68 -9.03 -9.01
C LEU A 242 3.12 -9.32 -10.41
N VAL A 243 3.80 -10.17 -11.18
CA VAL A 243 3.35 -10.63 -12.49
C VAL A 243 2.04 -11.41 -12.37
N ASN A 244 1.97 -12.37 -11.46
CA ASN A 244 0.80 -13.21 -11.23
C ASN A 244 -0.42 -12.38 -10.81
N LEU A 245 -0.25 -11.44 -9.88
CA LEU A 245 -1.31 -10.53 -9.44
C LEU A 245 -1.77 -9.64 -10.59
N SER A 246 -0.84 -9.08 -11.37
CA SER A 246 -1.17 -8.24 -12.53
C SER A 246 -1.93 -9.03 -13.59
N LEU A 247 -1.54 -10.27 -13.85
CA LEU A 247 -2.25 -11.18 -14.75
C LEU A 247 -3.67 -11.48 -14.24
N GLN A 248 -3.81 -11.84 -12.97
CA GLN A 248 -5.11 -12.11 -12.36
C GLN A 248 -6.05 -10.90 -12.50
N VAL A 249 -5.56 -9.71 -12.15
CA VAL A 249 -6.31 -8.45 -12.24
C VAL A 249 -6.72 -8.15 -13.68
N LEU A 250 -5.77 -8.16 -14.61
CA LEU A 250 -6.05 -7.79 -16.01
C LEU A 250 -6.98 -8.80 -16.67
N VAL A 251 -6.81 -10.10 -16.43
CA VAL A 251 -7.75 -11.12 -16.93
C VAL A 251 -9.15 -10.92 -16.33
N LYS A 252 -9.24 -10.56 -15.05
CA LYS A 252 -10.52 -10.37 -14.36
C LYS A 252 -11.26 -9.11 -14.83
N PHE A 253 -10.57 -7.97 -14.94
CA PHE A 253 -11.19 -6.64 -15.05
C PHE A 253 -10.91 -5.87 -16.35
N CYS A 254 -9.95 -6.29 -17.20
CA CYS A 254 -9.59 -5.52 -18.41
C CYS A 254 -10.61 -5.68 -19.55
N VAL A 255 -11.37 -6.78 -19.57
CA VAL A 255 -12.33 -7.12 -20.65
C VAL A 255 -13.79 -7.08 -20.16
N THR A 256 -14.04 -6.55 -18.95
CA THR A 256 -15.41 -6.38 -18.45
C THR A 256 -16.11 -5.28 -19.25
N PRO A 257 -17.27 -5.56 -19.87
CA PRO A 257 -17.96 -4.61 -20.73
C PRO A 257 -18.44 -3.39 -19.94
N SER A 258 -18.24 -2.20 -20.52
CA SER A 258 -18.71 -0.93 -19.99
C SER A 258 -20.23 -0.77 -20.14
N ALA A 259 -20.88 -0.55 -19.00
CA ALA A 259 -22.00 0.36 -18.76
C ALA A 259 -23.11 0.47 -19.81
N ASP A 260 -24.23 -0.23 -19.57
CA ASP A 260 -25.54 0.16 -20.13
C ASP A 260 -26.73 -0.17 -19.19
N GLN A 261 -26.47 -0.35 -17.90
CA GLN A 261 -27.52 -0.61 -16.91
C GLN A 261 -27.36 0.36 -15.74
N ALA A 262 -28.49 0.88 -15.26
CA ALA A 262 -28.59 1.80 -14.13
C ALA A 262 -27.87 1.19 -12.91
N ALA A 263 -26.62 1.62 -12.70
CA ALA A 263 -25.78 1.14 -11.62
C ALA A 263 -26.09 1.93 -10.36
N THR A 264 -26.15 1.24 -9.23
CA THR A 264 -26.23 1.89 -7.91
C THR A 264 -24.95 2.70 -7.64
N PRO A 265 -24.97 3.73 -6.77
CA PRO A 265 -23.76 4.48 -6.42
C PRO A 265 -22.61 3.59 -5.92
N GLU A 266 -22.92 2.54 -5.17
CA GLU A 266 -21.93 1.55 -4.68
C GLU A 266 -21.28 0.76 -5.82
N GLU A 267 -22.05 0.42 -6.87
CA GLU A 267 -21.51 -0.24 -8.06
C GLU A 267 -20.62 0.68 -8.90
N ILE A 268 -20.89 1.99 -8.89
CA ILE A 268 -20.05 3.00 -9.55
C ILE A 268 -18.70 3.08 -8.83
N ASP A 269 -18.71 3.20 -7.51
CA ASP A 269 -17.49 3.25 -6.69
C ASP A 269 -16.63 1.98 -6.86
N LEU A 270 -17.25 0.80 -6.92
CA LEU A 270 -16.55 -0.46 -7.16
C LEU A 270 -15.91 -0.50 -8.55
N ARG A 271 -16.63 -0.06 -9.61
CA ARG A 271 -16.08 0.00 -10.97
C ARG A 271 -14.93 0.99 -11.09
N GLU A 272 -15.01 2.13 -10.40
CA GLU A 272 -13.91 3.08 -10.35
C GLU A 272 -12.67 2.49 -9.67
N GLN A 273 -12.85 1.73 -8.59
CA GLN A 273 -11.74 1.01 -7.93
C GLN A 273 -11.12 -0.05 -8.85
N GLU A 274 -11.94 -0.83 -9.56
CA GLU A 274 -11.47 -1.83 -10.53
C GLU A 274 -10.68 -1.17 -11.67
N ARG A 275 -11.16 -0.03 -12.18
CA ARG A 275 -10.47 0.75 -13.21
C ARG A 275 -9.13 1.27 -12.70
N LEU A 276 -9.09 1.87 -11.51
CA LEU A 276 -7.84 2.34 -10.90
C LEU A 276 -6.85 1.19 -10.70
N LEU A 277 -7.32 0.01 -10.30
CA LEU A 277 -6.51 -1.19 -10.16
C LEU A 277 -5.92 -1.64 -11.52
N VAL A 278 -6.73 -1.67 -12.58
CA VAL A 278 -6.25 -1.95 -13.95
C VAL A 278 -5.20 -0.92 -14.39
N ASP A 279 -5.45 0.36 -14.18
CA ASP A 279 -4.51 1.45 -14.51
C ASP A 279 -3.19 1.29 -13.73
N THR A 280 -3.25 0.89 -12.47
CA THR A 280 -2.06 0.59 -11.65
C THR A 280 -1.28 -0.59 -12.23
N CYS A 281 -1.94 -1.68 -12.65
CA CYS A 281 -1.28 -2.82 -13.31
C CYS A 281 -0.65 -2.41 -14.64
N VAL A 282 -1.36 -1.66 -15.48
CA VAL A 282 -0.83 -1.10 -16.74
C VAL A 282 0.41 -0.24 -16.48
N SER A 283 0.36 0.64 -15.48
CA SER A 283 1.50 1.50 -15.13
C SER A 283 2.69 0.67 -14.62
N THR A 284 2.44 -0.41 -13.88
CA THR A 284 3.47 -1.35 -13.41
C THR A 284 4.15 -2.04 -14.59
N LEU A 285 3.37 -2.52 -15.57
CA LEU A 285 3.88 -3.13 -16.79
C LEU A 285 4.67 -2.15 -17.68
N ALA A 286 4.29 -0.87 -17.68
CA ALA A 286 5.00 0.17 -18.40
C ALA A 286 6.37 0.53 -17.79
N HIS A 287 6.55 0.31 -16.47
CA HIS A 287 7.81 0.61 -15.79
C HIS A 287 8.92 -0.32 -16.30
N GLY A 288 9.77 0.22 -17.17
CA GLY A 288 10.81 -0.52 -17.89
C GLY A 288 12.06 -0.88 -17.08
N GLU A 289 12.02 -0.80 -15.74
CA GLU A 289 13.18 -1.04 -14.88
C GLU A 289 13.38 -2.53 -14.53
N ALA A 290 12.36 -3.38 -14.74
CA ALA A 290 12.39 -4.82 -14.47
C ALA A 290 11.91 -5.65 -15.67
N ASN A 291 12.21 -6.96 -15.68
CA ASN A 291 11.75 -7.91 -16.70
C ASN A 291 10.26 -8.26 -16.58
N VAL A 292 9.56 -7.63 -15.63
CA VAL A 292 8.13 -7.78 -15.31
C VAL A 292 7.26 -7.83 -16.58
N PHE A 293 7.50 -6.96 -17.57
CA PHE A 293 6.70 -6.96 -18.80
C PHE A 293 6.88 -8.23 -19.63
N ALA A 294 8.13 -8.69 -19.81
CA ALA A 294 8.40 -9.92 -20.56
C ALA A 294 7.84 -11.15 -19.83
N SER A 295 8.12 -11.27 -18.53
CA SER A 295 7.58 -12.36 -17.70
C SER A 295 6.05 -12.36 -17.65
N PHE A 296 5.43 -11.18 -17.67
CA PHE A 296 3.98 -11.06 -17.81
C PHE A 296 3.46 -11.58 -19.14
N LEU A 297 4.15 -11.30 -20.25
CA LEU A 297 3.76 -11.83 -21.56
C LEU A 297 3.87 -13.35 -21.61
N ASP A 298 4.96 -13.90 -21.07
CA ASP A 298 5.16 -15.34 -20.93
C ASP A 298 4.02 -16.00 -20.15
N GLU A 299 3.64 -15.45 -18.99
CA GLU A 299 2.56 -15.99 -18.16
C GLU A 299 1.18 -15.78 -18.78
N LEU A 300 0.94 -14.65 -19.47
CA LEU A 300 -0.31 -14.36 -20.17
C LEU A 300 -0.54 -15.35 -21.31
N LEU A 301 0.49 -15.65 -22.10
CA LEU A 301 0.40 -16.57 -23.24
C LEU A 301 0.94 -17.96 -22.95
N ALA A 302 1.15 -18.31 -21.68
CA ALA A 302 1.55 -19.65 -21.26
C ALA A 302 0.57 -20.69 -21.79
N ALA A 303 1.11 -21.83 -22.23
CA ALA A 303 0.36 -22.87 -22.91
C ALA A 303 -0.94 -23.24 -22.18
N GLN A 304 -2.08 -23.13 -22.87
CA GLN A 304 -3.41 -23.42 -22.30
C GLN A 304 -4.06 -24.62 -22.97
N GLN A 305 -4.70 -25.48 -22.19
CA GLN A 305 -5.49 -26.58 -22.76
C GLN A 305 -6.91 -26.12 -23.16
N GLN A 306 -7.41 -25.06 -22.53
CA GLN A 306 -8.77 -24.56 -22.73
C GLN A 306 -8.79 -23.34 -23.66
N VAL A 307 -9.42 -23.50 -24.83
CA VAL A 307 -9.55 -22.45 -25.87
C VAL A 307 -10.20 -21.18 -25.32
N LEU A 308 -11.22 -21.31 -24.47
CA LEU A 308 -11.92 -20.16 -23.86
C LEU A 308 -11.00 -19.32 -22.98
N VAL A 309 -10.09 -19.95 -22.23
CA VAL A 309 -9.13 -19.25 -21.38
C VAL A 309 -8.13 -18.49 -22.24
N LEU A 310 -7.57 -19.15 -23.27
CA LEU A 310 -6.65 -18.51 -24.20
C LEU A 310 -7.31 -17.33 -24.92
N THR A 311 -8.53 -17.50 -25.42
CA THR A 311 -9.31 -16.45 -26.09
C THR A 311 -9.48 -15.23 -25.19
N ARG A 312 -9.80 -15.43 -23.90
CA ARG A 312 -9.91 -14.34 -22.92
C ARG A 312 -8.56 -13.62 -22.74
N ARG A 313 -7.46 -14.37 -22.61
CA ARG A 313 -6.12 -13.81 -22.44
C ARG A 313 -5.62 -13.06 -23.70
N LEU A 314 -5.95 -13.54 -24.89
CA LEU A 314 -5.69 -12.84 -26.15
C LEU A 314 -6.47 -11.53 -26.25
N ARG A 315 -7.72 -11.48 -25.77
CA ARG A 315 -8.48 -10.21 -25.68
C ARG A 315 -7.87 -9.22 -24.69
N VAL A 316 -7.36 -9.70 -23.56
CA VAL A 316 -6.59 -8.86 -22.62
C VAL A 316 -5.35 -8.29 -23.33
N LEU A 317 -4.58 -9.15 -24.01
CA LEU A 317 -3.41 -8.70 -24.78
C LEU A 317 -3.80 -7.63 -25.82
N GLN A 318 -4.92 -7.80 -26.51
CA GLN A 318 -5.40 -6.85 -27.50
C GLN A 318 -5.73 -5.48 -26.88
N ALA A 319 -6.39 -5.47 -25.72
CA ALA A 319 -6.64 -4.24 -24.98
C ALA A 319 -5.33 -3.57 -24.53
N LEU A 320 -4.36 -4.35 -24.06
CA LEU A 320 -3.05 -3.84 -23.63
C LEU A 320 -2.23 -3.26 -24.79
N VAL A 321 -2.19 -3.93 -25.94
CA VAL A 321 -1.49 -3.44 -27.15
C VAL A 321 -2.05 -2.08 -27.60
N ARG A 322 -3.35 -1.87 -27.44
CA ARG A 322 -4.04 -0.61 -27.77
C ARG A 322 -3.90 0.48 -26.70
N THR A 323 -3.26 0.16 -25.57
CA THR A 323 -3.05 1.11 -24.48
C THR A 323 -1.78 1.92 -24.73
N SER A 324 -1.91 3.23 -24.90
CA SER A 324 -0.82 4.15 -25.25
C SER A 324 0.37 4.10 -24.28
N ASN A 325 0.10 3.95 -22.98
CA ASN A 325 1.13 3.86 -21.95
C ASN A 325 2.06 2.65 -22.12
N LEU A 326 1.61 1.58 -22.81
CA LEU A 326 2.40 0.38 -23.05
C LEU A 326 3.08 0.35 -24.42
N ALA A 327 2.84 1.34 -25.30
CA ALA A 327 3.42 1.36 -26.64
C ALA A 327 4.94 1.20 -26.63
N GLY A 328 5.64 1.89 -25.72
CA GLY A 328 7.10 1.76 -25.56
C GLY A 328 7.56 0.39 -25.02
N ALA A 329 6.73 -0.30 -24.22
CA ALA A 329 7.03 -1.65 -23.74
C ALA A 329 6.84 -2.68 -24.87
N PHE A 330 5.71 -2.63 -25.58
CA PHE A 330 5.44 -3.49 -26.73
C PHE A 330 6.49 -3.35 -27.83
N ARG A 331 6.91 -2.11 -28.16
CA ARG A 331 7.98 -1.88 -29.14
C ARG A 331 9.31 -2.55 -28.73
N ARG A 332 9.68 -2.52 -27.45
CA ARG A 332 10.91 -3.16 -26.95
C ARG A 332 10.86 -4.69 -27.01
N HIS A 333 9.66 -5.27 -26.87
CA HIS A 333 9.45 -6.72 -26.82
C HIS A 333 8.72 -7.28 -28.04
N LEU A 334 8.69 -6.56 -29.17
CA LEU A 334 7.91 -6.91 -30.36
C LEU A 334 8.17 -8.34 -30.84
N ASN A 335 9.45 -8.70 -31.04
CA ASN A 335 9.83 -10.04 -31.50
C ASN A 335 9.39 -11.15 -30.54
N HIS A 336 9.46 -10.88 -29.24
CA HIS A 336 9.07 -11.84 -28.21
C HIS A 336 7.55 -12.06 -28.21
N VAL A 337 6.76 -10.98 -28.30
CA VAL A 337 5.30 -11.05 -28.42
C VAL A 337 4.90 -11.81 -29.69
N SER A 338 5.53 -11.51 -30.83
CA SER A 338 5.26 -12.19 -32.10
C SER A 338 5.51 -13.70 -32.03
N HIS A 339 6.61 -14.10 -31.37
CA HIS A 339 6.92 -15.51 -31.14
C HIS A 339 5.87 -16.19 -30.24
N LEU A 340 5.48 -15.56 -29.13
CA LEU A 340 4.44 -16.11 -28.25
C LEU A 340 3.08 -16.24 -28.95
N LEU A 341 2.71 -15.30 -29.82
CA LEU A 341 1.50 -15.38 -30.63
C LEU A 341 1.54 -16.53 -31.65
N GLN A 342 2.71 -16.79 -32.24
CA GLN A 342 2.89 -17.94 -33.13
C GLN A 342 2.69 -19.27 -32.37
N LEU A 343 3.30 -19.40 -31.18
CA LEU A 343 3.12 -20.60 -30.35
C LEU A 343 1.65 -20.82 -29.95
N ALA A 344 0.94 -19.75 -29.59
CA ALA A 344 -0.47 -19.83 -29.24
C ALA A 344 -1.36 -20.26 -30.43
N GLU A 345 -1.04 -19.80 -31.65
CA GLU A 345 -1.71 -20.21 -32.88
C GLU A 345 -1.43 -21.68 -33.24
N GLU A 346 -0.17 -22.11 -33.13
CA GLU A 346 0.23 -23.50 -33.40
C GLU A 346 -0.41 -24.48 -32.41
N GLN A 347 -0.49 -24.11 -31.13
CA GLN A 347 -1.08 -24.94 -30.08
C GLN A 347 -2.58 -25.22 -30.30
N HIS A 348 -3.30 -24.28 -30.90
CA HIS A 348 -4.74 -24.38 -31.18
C HIS A 348 -5.03 -24.28 -32.68
N ALA A 349 -4.20 -24.96 -33.48
CA ALA A 349 -4.39 -25.04 -34.92
C ALA A 349 -5.80 -25.58 -35.26
N GLY A 350 -6.60 -24.77 -35.95
CA GLY A 350 -7.97 -25.10 -36.34
C GLY A 350 -9.07 -24.35 -35.58
N GLU A 351 -8.75 -23.63 -34.50
CA GLU A 351 -9.70 -22.76 -33.79
C GLU A 351 -9.78 -21.38 -34.47
N GLU A 352 -10.86 -21.13 -35.23
CA GLU A 352 -11.03 -19.89 -36.00
C GLU A 352 -11.02 -18.62 -35.13
N ASP A 353 -11.62 -18.68 -33.93
CA ASP A 353 -11.66 -17.56 -32.98
C ASP A 353 -10.24 -17.13 -32.54
N VAL A 354 -9.38 -18.11 -32.29
CA VAL A 354 -7.98 -17.89 -31.90
C VAL A 354 -7.21 -17.30 -33.08
N ALA A 355 -7.34 -17.90 -34.27
CA ALA A 355 -6.69 -17.42 -35.48
C ALA A 355 -7.10 -15.97 -35.83
N GLN A 356 -8.39 -15.64 -35.69
CA GLN A 356 -8.89 -14.28 -35.93
C GLN A 356 -8.30 -13.27 -34.95
N LEU A 357 -8.26 -13.59 -33.65
CA LEU A 357 -7.66 -12.73 -32.64
C LEU A 357 -6.16 -12.54 -32.84
N VAL A 358 -5.42 -13.61 -33.14
CA VAL A 358 -3.98 -13.54 -33.45
C VAL A 358 -3.74 -12.66 -34.67
N ARG A 359 -4.55 -12.77 -35.72
CA ARG A 359 -4.44 -11.92 -36.91
C ARG A 359 -4.67 -10.43 -36.58
N LEU A 360 -5.69 -10.13 -35.78
CA LEU A 360 -5.96 -8.75 -35.33
C LEU A 360 -4.81 -8.19 -34.49
N LEU A 361 -4.28 -9.00 -33.57
CA LEU A 361 -3.14 -8.64 -32.73
C LEU A 361 -1.87 -8.38 -33.54
N ARG A 362 -1.58 -9.20 -34.55
CA ARG A 362 -0.46 -8.95 -35.49
C ARG A 362 -0.62 -7.60 -36.18
N GLY A 363 -1.83 -7.28 -36.67
CA GLY A 363 -2.12 -5.97 -37.27
C GLY A 363 -1.94 -4.81 -36.29
N ASP A 364 -2.42 -4.94 -35.04
CA ASP A 364 -2.24 -3.92 -34.00
C ASP A 364 -0.75 -3.71 -33.64
N LEU A 365 0.05 -4.78 -33.61
CA LEU A 365 1.51 -4.73 -33.38
C LEU A 365 2.28 -4.10 -34.56
N GLU A 366 1.88 -4.39 -35.80
CA GLU A 366 2.44 -3.75 -37.00
C GLU A 366 2.20 -2.24 -36.98
N LEU A 367 1.00 -1.79 -36.60
CA LEU A 367 0.69 -0.37 -36.45
C LEU A 367 1.61 0.31 -35.41
N LEU A 368 1.87 -0.36 -34.28
CA LEU A 368 2.82 0.14 -33.27
C LEU A 368 4.26 0.22 -33.77
N ALA A 369 4.68 -0.73 -34.61
CA ALA A 369 6.00 -0.77 -35.22
C ALA A 369 6.17 0.32 -36.29
N VAL A 370 5.16 0.58 -37.11
CA VAL A 370 5.18 1.66 -38.13
C VAL A 370 5.22 3.04 -37.46
N GLY A 371 4.54 3.22 -36.32
CA GLY A 371 4.64 4.44 -35.51
C GLY A 371 6.08 4.77 -35.07
N GLN A 372 6.95 3.76 -34.93
CA GLN A 372 8.37 3.91 -34.58
C GLN A 372 9.19 4.56 -35.72
N LEU A 373 8.83 4.29 -36.98
CA LEU A 373 9.50 4.86 -38.16
C LEU A 373 9.19 6.35 -38.33
N SER A 374 7.99 6.80 -37.95
CA SER A 374 7.60 8.21 -38.01
C SER A 374 8.33 9.05 -36.96
N GLU A 375 8.47 8.56 -35.72
CA GLU A 375 9.17 9.27 -34.64
C GLU A 375 10.69 9.35 -34.86
N ASN A 376 11.31 8.33 -35.47
CA ASN A 376 12.74 8.34 -35.79
C ASN A 376 13.09 9.20 -37.01
N ASN A 377 12.14 9.47 -37.90
CA ASN A 377 12.30 10.40 -39.03
C ASN A 377 11.99 11.87 -38.64
N SER A 378 11.64 12.12 -37.38
CA SER A 378 11.29 13.44 -36.84
C SER A 378 12.41 14.07 -36.00
N LYS A 379 13.64 13.55 -36.07
CA LYS A 379 14.80 14.09 -35.34
C LYS A 379 15.84 14.70 -36.28
#